data_AF-A0A2D8GD37-F1
#
_entry.id   AF-A0A2D8GD37-F1
#
_cell.length_a   1.000
_cell.length_b   1.000
_cell.length_c   1.000
_cell.angle_alpha   90.00
_cell.angle_beta   90.00
_cell.angle_gamma   90.00
#
_symmetry.space_group_name_H-M   'P 1'
#
loop_
_entity.id
_entity.type
_entity.pdbx_description
1 polymer ?
#
loop_
_entity_poly.entity_id
_entity_poly.type
_entity_poly.pdbx_seq_one_letter_code
_entity_poly.pdbx_strand_id
1 'polypeptide(L)'
;MNPLNKLFIFSLLVFFSSCSKDHGSYELSDAEIIQLIQESDLTDVSITDLPSRSQNIVTLDYFEYDDVASRKASGLGYEVALAGRGHRVGSRHEIYFNVEGRKLDPNDWGDKRGWDKEGYDREIDGEKDWRCFDLVFPITFNMPDGLSVVVETDEDSNWDVIKSWYEANPDSEEKPEMEFPITIVFKNDSYTLYSSDELRGAYSRCEPRRKRDEHKRNFHCFSLVYPVSYTLPDGSVMEVASNDEEGWSALKA
;
A
#
# COMPACT_ATOMS: atom_id res chain seq x y z
N MET A 1 13.17 86.75 0.22
CA MET A 1 13.02 85.90 1.41
C MET A 1 12.13 84.72 1.06
N ASN A 2 12.42 83.58 1.67
CA ASN A 2 11.81 82.24 1.57
C ASN A 2 12.33 81.32 0.46
N PRO A 3 13.32 80.46 0.78
CA PRO A 3 13.62 79.22 0.08
C PRO A 3 12.85 78.07 0.73
N LEU A 4 12.06 77.26 0.01
CA LEU A 4 11.59 76.01 0.57
C LEU A 4 11.41 74.91 -0.48
N ASN A 5 12.24 73.89 -0.31
CA ASN A 5 12.05 72.48 -0.62
C ASN A 5 11.86 72.06 -2.08
N LYS A 6 13.00 71.81 -2.75
CA LYS A 6 13.08 70.78 -3.79
C LYS A 6 12.90 69.42 -3.12
N LEU A 7 11.72 68.82 -3.24
CA LEU A 7 11.50 67.42 -2.90
C LEU A 7 12.13 66.56 -4.00
N PHE A 8 13.35 66.06 -3.77
CA PHE A 8 13.95 65.03 -4.63
C PHE A 8 13.33 63.70 -4.25
N ILE A 9 12.29 63.28 -4.98
CA ILE A 9 11.73 61.93 -4.85
C ILE A 9 12.72 60.99 -5.55
N PHE A 10 13.62 60.41 -4.79
CA PHE A 10 14.46 59.31 -5.26
C PHE A 10 13.55 58.08 -5.35
N SER A 11 12.94 57.88 -6.53
CA SER A 11 12.23 56.65 -6.84
C SER A 11 13.24 55.52 -6.87
N LEU A 12 13.38 54.83 -5.74
CA LEU A 12 14.17 53.62 -5.61
C LEU A 12 13.51 52.53 -6.47
N LEU A 13 13.96 52.41 -7.72
CA LEU A 13 13.66 51.27 -8.58
C LEU A 13 14.31 50.02 -7.95
N VAL A 14 13.53 49.34 -7.11
CA VAL A 14 13.87 48.01 -6.61
C VAL A 14 13.72 47.05 -7.78
N PHE A 15 14.83 46.74 -8.44
CA PHE A 15 14.91 45.62 -9.36
C PHE A 15 14.83 44.34 -8.54
N PHE A 16 13.64 43.75 -8.46
CA PHE A 16 13.50 42.35 -8.07
C PHE A 16 14.08 41.51 -9.21
N SER A 17 15.36 41.15 -9.11
CA SER A 17 15.90 40.03 -9.85
C SER A 17 15.25 38.76 -9.30
N SER A 18 14.12 38.38 -9.89
CA SER A 18 13.59 37.03 -9.77
C SER A 18 14.67 36.09 -10.27
N CYS A 19 15.20 35.26 -9.38
CA CYS A 19 16.03 34.15 -9.78
C CYS A 19 15.09 33.14 -10.44
N SER A 20 14.95 33.18 -11.76
CA SER A 20 14.40 32.06 -12.52
C SER A 20 15.45 30.95 -12.49
N LYS A 21 15.57 30.28 -11.33
CA LYS A 21 15.90 28.86 -11.35
C LYS A 21 14.75 28.22 -12.11
N ASP A 22 15.07 27.75 -13.29
CA ASP A 22 14.24 26.85 -14.07
C ASP A 22 13.89 25.68 -13.14
N HIS A 23 12.76 25.78 -12.45
CA HIS A 23 12.14 24.64 -11.81
C HIS A 23 11.58 23.84 -12.97
N GLY A 24 12.45 23.01 -13.58
CA GLY A 24 11.97 21.91 -14.41
C GLY A 24 10.83 21.27 -13.65
N SER A 25 9.68 21.13 -14.31
CA SER A 25 8.50 20.51 -13.72
C SER A 25 8.95 19.23 -13.02
N TYR A 26 8.86 19.19 -11.69
CA TYR A 26 9.25 18.01 -10.92
C TYR A 26 8.25 16.91 -11.27
N GLU A 27 8.54 16.14 -12.32
CA GLU A 27 7.82 14.92 -12.63
C GLU A 27 8.13 13.94 -11.49
N LEU A 28 7.07 13.45 -10.85
CA LEU A 28 7.20 12.50 -9.76
C LEU A 28 7.68 11.17 -10.34
N SER A 29 8.63 10.53 -9.66
CA SER A 29 9.04 9.17 -9.98
C SER A 29 7.95 8.16 -9.63
N ASP A 30 7.97 6.98 -10.22
CA ASP A 30 6.96 5.95 -9.97
C ASP A 30 6.86 5.58 -8.49
N ALA A 31 8.00 5.44 -7.81
CA ALA A 31 8.05 5.16 -6.39
C ALA A 31 7.39 6.26 -5.54
N GLU A 32 7.55 7.54 -5.93
CA GLU A 32 6.87 8.67 -5.27
C GLU A 32 5.36 8.64 -5.52
N ILE A 33 4.92 8.31 -6.75
CA ILE A 33 3.48 8.17 -7.05
C ILE A 33 2.88 7.03 -6.23
N ILE A 34 3.57 5.88 -6.12
CA ILE A 34 3.14 4.74 -5.29
C ILE A 34 2.95 5.16 -3.84
N GLN A 35 3.90 5.93 -3.27
CA GLN A 35 3.77 6.42 -1.90
C GLN A 35 2.55 7.32 -1.72
N LEU A 36 2.32 8.24 -2.66
CA LEU A 36 1.14 9.11 -2.61
C LEU A 36 -0.15 8.30 -2.70
N ILE A 37 -0.21 7.25 -3.53
CA ILE A 37 -1.38 6.35 -3.60
C ILE A 37 -1.60 5.68 -2.24
N GLN A 38 -0.56 5.09 -1.64
CA GLN A 38 -0.64 4.38 -0.36
C GLN A 38 -1.06 5.26 0.82
N GLU A 39 -0.77 6.56 0.76
CA GLU A 39 -1.11 7.54 1.80
C GLU A 39 -2.43 8.28 1.54
N SER A 40 -3.03 8.11 0.36
CA SER A 40 -4.26 8.78 -0.04
C SER A 40 -5.53 8.08 0.44
N ASP A 41 -6.64 8.82 0.38
CA ASP A 41 -7.96 8.23 0.48
C ASP A 41 -8.27 7.44 -0.81
N LEU A 42 -8.49 6.14 -0.64
CA LEU A 42 -8.80 5.22 -1.72
C LEU A 42 -10.29 4.98 -1.81
N THR A 43 -10.82 5.00 -3.03
CA THR A 43 -12.21 4.60 -3.33
C THR A 43 -12.22 3.26 -4.04
N ASP A 44 -13.03 2.32 -3.59
CA ASP A 44 -13.20 1.03 -4.27
C ASP A 44 -13.81 1.24 -5.67
N VAL A 45 -13.25 0.56 -6.66
CA VAL A 45 -13.68 0.58 -8.06
C VAL A 45 -13.66 -0.85 -8.61
N SER A 46 -14.35 -1.09 -9.73
CA SER A 46 -14.22 -2.37 -10.42
C SER A 46 -12.89 -2.42 -11.18
N ILE A 47 -12.28 -3.61 -11.31
CA ILE A 47 -11.13 -3.82 -12.20
C ILE A 47 -11.45 -3.40 -13.64
N THR A 48 -12.71 -3.54 -14.06
CA THR A 48 -13.19 -3.13 -15.38
C THR A 48 -13.18 -1.61 -15.59
N ASP A 49 -13.09 -0.83 -14.51
CA ASP A 49 -13.04 0.63 -14.55
C ASP A 49 -11.61 1.16 -14.76
N LEU A 50 -10.59 0.30 -14.64
CA LEU A 50 -9.20 0.64 -14.92
C LEU A 50 -8.95 0.74 -16.43
N PRO A 51 -7.90 1.44 -16.89
CA PRO A 51 -7.51 1.40 -18.30
C PRO A 51 -7.22 -0.03 -18.79
N SER A 52 -7.56 -0.34 -20.04
CA SER A 52 -7.44 -1.71 -20.59
C SER A 52 -6.03 -2.28 -20.51
N ARG A 53 -4.99 -1.42 -20.57
CA ARG A 53 -3.61 -1.83 -20.37
C ARG A 53 -3.38 -2.43 -18.98
N SER A 54 -3.93 -1.82 -17.94
CA SER A 54 -3.84 -2.32 -16.56
C SER A 54 -4.58 -3.64 -16.38
N GLN A 55 -5.78 -3.74 -16.96
CA GLN A 55 -6.59 -4.96 -16.92
C GLN A 55 -5.83 -6.14 -17.55
N ASN A 56 -5.19 -5.91 -18.70
CA ASN A 56 -4.40 -6.93 -19.38
C ASN A 56 -3.18 -7.36 -18.56
N ILE A 57 -2.47 -6.42 -17.93
CA ILE A 57 -1.34 -6.74 -17.06
C ILE A 57 -1.80 -7.62 -15.90
N VAL A 58 -2.89 -7.26 -15.21
CA VAL A 58 -3.42 -8.05 -14.10
C VAL A 58 -3.86 -9.45 -14.56
N THR A 59 -4.51 -9.54 -15.72
CA THR A 59 -5.08 -10.80 -16.21
C THR A 59 -4.02 -11.76 -16.76
N LEU A 60 -3.05 -11.24 -17.52
CA LEU A 60 -2.07 -12.04 -18.26
C LEU A 60 -0.78 -12.23 -17.49
N ASP A 61 -0.22 -11.16 -16.93
CA ASP A 61 1.10 -11.21 -16.27
C ASP A 61 0.98 -11.73 -14.82
N TYR A 62 -0.21 -11.58 -14.22
CA TYR A 62 -0.51 -11.99 -12.84
C TYR A 62 -1.60 -13.08 -12.78
N PHE A 63 -1.62 -13.97 -13.78
CA PHE A 63 -2.59 -15.06 -13.87
C PHE A 63 -2.55 -16.03 -12.67
N GLU A 64 -1.48 -16.05 -11.88
CA GLU A 64 -1.37 -16.85 -10.64
C GLU A 64 -2.11 -16.20 -9.45
N TYR A 65 -2.79 -15.06 -9.65
CA TYR A 65 -3.46 -14.31 -8.59
C TYR A 65 -4.90 -13.94 -8.95
N ASP A 66 -5.76 -13.86 -7.93
CA ASP A 66 -7.08 -13.28 -8.03
C ASP A 66 -7.08 -11.80 -7.62
N ASP A 67 -7.87 -10.98 -8.34
CA ASP A 67 -8.20 -9.63 -7.88
C ASP A 67 -9.11 -9.72 -6.66
N VAL A 68 -8.65 -9.15 -5.56
CA VAL A 68 -9.40 -9.05 -4.30
C VAL A 68 -10.11 -7.71 -4.20
N ALA A 69 -9.42 -6.64 -4.61
CA ALA A 69 -9.93 -5.29 -4.54
C ALA A 69 -9.13 -4.37 -5.47
N SER A 70 -9.88 -3.62 -6.29
CA SER A 70 -9.35 -2.53 -7.09
C SER A 70 -9.76 -1.20 -6.48
N ARG A 71 -8.81 -0.27 -6.34
CA ARG A 71 -8.98 0.99 -5.64
C ARG A 71 -8.40 2.15 -6.43
N LYS A 72 -9.06 3.31 -6.38
CA LYS A 72 -8.64 4.54 -7.03
C LYS A 72 -8.19 5.59 -6.03
N ALA A 73 -6.99 6.13 -6.25
CA ALA A 73 -6.49 7.34 -5.63
C ALA A 73 -6.76 8.52 -6.59
N SER A 74 -7.68 9.40 -6.23
CA SER A 74 -8.15 10.46 -7.13
C SER A 74 -7.00 11.37 -7.60
N GLY A 75 -6.76 11.39 -8.92
CA GLY A 75 -5.71 12.20 -9.54
C GLY A 75 -4.30 11.60 -9.48
N LEU A 76 -4.12 10.45 -8.81
CA LEU A 76 -2.81 9.79 -8.65
C LEU A 76 -2.74 8.49 -9.45
N GLY A 77 -3.75 7.63 -9.34
CA GLY A 77 -3.72 6.32 -9.99
C GLY A 77 -4.61 5.28 -9.33
N TYR A 78 -4.18 4.02 -9.44
CA TYR A 78 -4.91 2.85 -8.99
C TYR A 78 -4.01 1.92 -8.17
N GLU A 79 -4.61 1.26 -7.19
CA GLU A 79 -4.05 0.15 -6.42
C GLU A 79 -4.90 -1.09 -6.72
N VAL A 80 -4.28 -2.18 -7.16
CA VAL A 80 -4.92 -3.48 -7.35
C VAL A 80 -4.32 -4.45 -6.36
N ALA A 81 -5.17 -4.95 -5.46
CA ALA A 81 -4.80 -5.87 -4.41
C ALA A 81 -5.09 -7.30 -4.84
N LEU A 82 -4.05 -8.12 -4.91
CA LEU A 82 -4.08 -9.48 -5.42
C LEU A 82 -3.92 -10.52 -4.31
N ALA A 83 -4.62 -11.64 -4.45
CA ALA A 83 -4.48 -12.83 -3.63
C ALA A 83 -3.90 -13.98 -4.45
N GLY A 84 -2.87 -14.64 -3.93
CA GLY A 84 -2.25 -15.75 -4.64
C GLY A 84 -3.15 -16.98 -4.75
N ARG A 85 -2.95 -17.75 -5.82
CA ARG A 85 -3.59 -19.05 -6.09
C ARG A 85 -2.55 -20.17 -6.14
N GLY A 86 -3.04 -21.43 -6.07
CA GLY A 86 -2.19 -22.61 -6.05
C GLY A 86 -1.13 -22.51 -4.96
N HIS A 87 0.14 -22.61 -5.34
CA HIS A 87 1.28 -22.48 -4.43
C HIS A 87 1.41 -21.10 -3.78
N ARG A 88 0.72 -20.07 -4.29
CA ARG A 88 0.70 -18.73 -3.71
C ARG A 88 -0.47 -18.49 -2.75
N VAL A 89 -1.33 -19.47 -2.48
CA VAL A 89 -2.45 -19.25 -1.55
C VAL A 89 -1.93 -18.85 -0.17
N GLY A 90 -2.53 -17.80 0.38
CA GLY A 90 -2.08 -17.09 1.58
C GLY A 90 -1.12 -15.94 1.31
N SER A 91 -0.65 -15.79 0.08
CA SER A 91 0.21 -14.68 -0.33
C SER A 91 -0.62 -13.55 -0.90
N ARG A 92 -0.11 -12.34 -0.72
CA ARG A 92 -0.71 -11.09 -1.17
C ARG A 92 0.32 -10.31 -1.98
N HIS A 93 -0.19 -9.58 -2.97
CA HIS A 93 0.62 -8.70 -3.80
C HIS A 93 -0.19 -7.46 -4.15
N GLU A 94 0.44 -6.29 -4.19
CA GLU A 94 -0.23 -5.05 -4.58
C GLU A 94 0.47 -4.46 -5.80
N ILE A 95 -0.30 -4.21 -6.85
CA ILE A 95 0.17 -3.56 -8.08
C ILE A 95 -0.38 -2.15 -8.13
N TYR A 96 0.45 -1.22 -8.58
CA TYR A 96 0.08 0.18 -8.70
C TYR A 96 0.15 0.61 -10.15
N PHE A 97 -0.82 1.42 -10.57
CA PHE A 97 -0.89 2.00 -11.90
C PHE A 97 -1.08 3.51 -11.80
N ASN A 98 -0.52 4.26 -12.74
CA ASN A 98 -0.86 5.67 -12.89
C ASN A 98 -2.27 5.84 -13.50
N VAL A 99 -2.73 7.09 -13.61
CA VAL A 99 -4.07 7.39 -14.15
C VAL A 99 -4.26 6.95 -15.62
N GLU A 100 -3.18 6.89 -16.40
CA GLU A 100 -3.17 6.38 -17.79
C GLU A 100 -3.09 4.85 -17.89
N GLY A 101 -2.91 4.15 -16.76
CA GLY A 101 -2.85 2.69 -16.70
C GLY A 101 -1.48 2.07 -16.97
N ARG A 102 -0.41 2.87 -16.92
CA ARG A 102 0.97 2.39 -16.90
C ARG A 102 1.26 1.82 -15.51
N LYS A 103 1.79 0.60 -15.45
CA LYS A 103 2.28 0.00 -14.21
C LYS A 103 3.42 0.86 -13.66
N LEU A 104 3.34 1.17 -12.37
CA LEU A 104 4.35 1.92 -11.63
C LEU A 104 5.42 0.96 -11.11
N ASP A 105 6.69 1.32 -11.28
CA ASP A 105 7.83 0.60 -10.75
C ASP A 105 8.18 1.10 -9.33
N PRO A 106 8.06 0.26 -8.28
CA PRO A 106 8.40 0.65 -6.91
C PRO A 106 9.91 0.97 -6.71
N ASN A 107 10.76 0.56 -7.65
CA ASN A 107 12.20 0.78 -7.62
C ASN A 107 12.65 1.97 -8.50
N ASP A 108 11.75 2.58 -9.28
CA ASP A 108 12.05 3.80 -10.03
C ASP A 108 11.86 5.05 -9.17
N TRP A 109 12.99 5.58 -8.70
CA TRP A 109 13.10 6.82 -7.93
C TRP A 109 13.67 7.99 -8.77
N GLY A 110 13.80 7.82 -10.09
CA GLY A 110 14.47 8.77 -10.98
C GLY A 110 15.93 9.07 -10.57
N ASP A 111 16.32 10.34 -10.68
CA ASP A 111 17.69 10.81 -10.36
C ASP A 111 18.01 10.83 -8.86
N LYS A 112 17.05 10.52 -8.00
CA LYS A 112 17.19 10.57 -6.54
C LYS A 112 17.92 9.36 -5.94
N ARG A 113 18.41 8.43 -6.78
CA ARG A 113 19.17 7.22 -6.37
C ARG A 113 20.48 7.50 -5.60
N GLY A 114 20.93 8.76 -5.56
CA GLY A 114 22.22 9.19 -4.98
C GLY A 114 22.25 9.62 -3.51
N TRP A 115 21.13 9.75 -2.79
CA TRP A 115 21.13 10.28 -1.41
C TRP A 115 21.06 9.17 -0.35
N ASP A 116 22.18 8.94 0.34
CA ASP A 116 22.39 8.32 1.65
C ASP A 116 21.97 6.85 1.86
N LYS A 117 22.99 5.99 1.71
CA LYS A 117 22.99 4.52 1.75
C LYS A 117 22.96 3.92 3.17
N GLU A 118 22.61 4.67 4.20
CA GLU A 118 22.81 4.25 5.61
C GLU A 118 21.56 4.24 6.49
N GLY A 119 20.35 4.43 5.95
CA GLY A 119 19.13 4.44 6.78
C GLY A 119 17.83 3.96 6.13
N TYR A 120 17.88 3.44 4.92
CA TYR A 120 16.68 2.96 4.23
C TYR A 120 17.06 1.69 3.49
N ASP A 121 16.58 0.54 3.96
CA ASP A 121 16.51 -0.65 3.12
C ASP A 121 15.57 -0.31 1.96
N ARG A 122 16.15 0.15 0.85
CA ARG A 122 15.45 0.64 -0.35
C ARG A 122 14.98 -0.49 -1.27
N GLU A 123 15.02 -1.75 -0.83
CA GLU A 123 14.13 -2.74 -1.44
C GLU A 123 12.73 -2.38 -0.97
N ILE A 124 11.98 -1.65 -1.81
CA ILE A 124 10.54 -1.67 -1.66
C ILE A 124 10.13 -3.12 -1.98
N ASP A 125 9.79 -3.86 -0.93
CA ASP A 125 9.22 -5.23 -0.97
C ASP A 125 7.88 -5.31 -1.74
N GLY A 126 7.54 -4.29 -2.54
CA GLY A 126 6.36 -4.23 -3.39
C GLY A 126 6.49 -5.07 -4.67
N GLU A 127 7.67 -5.60 -4.97
CA GLU A 127 7.84 -6.60 -6.03
C GLU A 127 7.65 -8.05 -5.53
N LYS A 128 7.73 -8.28 -4.22
CA LYS A 128 7.67 -9.63 -3.65
C LYS A 128 6.32 -9.85 -2.97
N ASP A 129 5.87 -11.09 -3.02
CA ASP A 129 4.70 -11.52 -2.28
C ASP A 129 4.93 -11.38 -0.78
N TRP A 130 3.92 -10.91 -0.06
CA TRP A 130 3.91 -10.98 1.40
C TRP A 130 2.89 -11.98 1.89
N ARG A 131 3.22 -12.67 2.99
CA ARG A 131 2.36 -13.68 3.60
C ARG A 131 1.29 -13.06 4.48
N CYS A 132 0.04 -13.39 4.17
CA CYS A 132 -1.15 -13.00 4.92
C CYS A 132 -1.55 -14.10 5.92
N PHE A 133 -1.60 -15.36 5.51
CA PHE A 133 -1.81 -16.54 6.36
C PHE A 133 -1.15 -17.76 5.72
N ASP A 134 -0.98 -18.86 6.47
CA ASP A 134 -0.43 -20.11 5.96
C ASP A 134 -1.48 -21.20 5.82
N LEU A 135 -1.27 -22.14 4.90
CA LEU A 135 -2.13 -23.29 4.70
C LEU A 135 -1.74 -24.44 5.62
N VAL A 136 -2.73 -25.18 6.12
CA VAL A 136 -2.52 -26.48 6.76
C VAL A 136 -2.79 -27.57 5.73
N PHE A 137 -1.73 -28.29 5.39
CA PHE A 137 -1.78 -29.40 4.43
C PHE A 137 -2.25 -30.71 5.09
N PRO A 138 -2.79 -31.67 4.31
CA PRO A 138 -2.90 -31.67 2.85
C PRO A 138 -4.07 -30.83 2.31
N ILE A 139 -3.95 -30.35 1.07
CA ILE A 139 -4.98 -29.59 0.35
C ILE A 139 -5.32 -30.32 -0.96
N THR A 140 -6.62 -30.41 -1.27
CA THR A 140 -7.11 -31.02 -2.51
C THR A 140 -7.55 -29.94 -3.50
N PHE A 141 -7.20 -30.12 -4.77
CA PHE A 141 -7.60 -29.28 -5.89
C PHE A 141 -8.38 -30.09 -6.91
N ASN A 142 -9.51 -29.56 -7.37
CA ASN A 142 -10.27 -30.04 -8.51
C ASN A 142 -9.71 -29.41 -9.78
N MET A 143 -9.19 -30.25 -10.65
CA MET A 143 -8.64 -29.86 -11.95
C MET A 143 -9.78 -29.60 -12.96
N PRO A 144 -9.52 -28.82 -14.03
CA PRO A 144 -10.52 -28.53 -15.05
C PRO A 144 -11.11 -29.77 -15.77
N ASP A 145 -10.40 -30.90 -15.78
CA ASP A 145 -10.89 -32.17 -16.32
C ASP A 145 -11.83 -32.93 -15.37
N GLY A 146 -12.09 -32.39 -14.17
CA GLY A 146 -12.92 -32.98 -13.13
C GLY A 146 -12.20 -34.00 -12.24
N LEU A 147 -10.88 -34.20 -12.42
CA LEU A 147 -10.07 -35.02 -11.52
C LEU A 147 -9.59 -34.20 -10.33
N SER A 148 -9.35 -34.86 -9.20
CA SER A 148 -8.82 -34.20 -8.00
C SER A 148 -7.36 -34.59 -7.77
N VAL A 149 -6.57 -33.62 -7.33
CA VAL A 149 -5.15 -33.75 -7.01
C VAL A 149 -4.92 -33.31 -5.57
N VAL A 150 -4.13 -34.09 -4.82
CA VAL A 150 -3.77 -33.77 -3.44
C VAL A 150 -2.35 -33.24 -3.40
N VAL A 151 -2.17 -32.08 -2.78
CA VAL A 151 -0.87 -31.50 -2.44
C VAL A 151 -0.62 -31.80 -0.97
N GLU A 152 0.44 -32.57 -0.67
CA GLU A 152 0.69 -33.10 0.67
C GLU A 152 1.43 -32.11 1.58
N THR A 153 2.26 -31.24 1.01
CA THR A 153 3.02 -30.19 1.71
C THR A 153 3.25 -28.99 0.80
N ASP A 154 3.73 -27.88 1.37
CA ASP A 154 4.10 -26.67 0.61
C ASP A 154 5.47 -26.76 -0.09
N GLU A 155 6.07 -27.95 -0.17
CA GLU A 155 7.33 -28.11 -0.88
C GLU A 155 7.09 -28.03 -2.40
N ASP A 156 7.96 -27.32 -3.13
CA ASP A 156 7.87 -27.11 -4.58
C ASP A 156 7.60 -28.41 -5.38
N SER A 157 8.19 -29.53 -4.95
CA SER A 157 8.02 -30.84 -5.58
C SER A 157 6.59 -31.38 -5.51
N ASN A 158 5.80 -31.00 -4.51
CA ASN A 158 4.40 -31.40 -4.39
C ASN A 158 3.47 -30.56 -5.29
N TRP A 159 3.96 -29.45 -5.83
CA TRP A 159 3.23 -28.65 -6.83
C TRP A 159 3.46 -29.14 -8.26
N ASP A 160 4.48 -29.97 -8.50
CA ASP A 160 4.82 -30.51 -9.82
C ASP A 160 3.68 -31.32 -10.44
N VAL A 161 2.79 -31.91 -9.64
CA VAL A 161 1.61 -32.65 -10.13
C VAL A 161 0.63 -31.72 -10.86
N ILE A 162 0.39 -30.52 -10.35
CA ILE A 162 -0.46 -29.51 -10.99
C ILE A 162 0.25 -28.96 -12.23
N LYS A 163 1.56 -28.69 -12.12
CA LYS A 163 2.37 -28.22 -13.25
C LYS A 163 2.37 -29.21 -14.41
N SER A 164 2.58 -30.50 -14.13
CA SER A 164 2.60 -31.57 -15.13
C SER A 164 1.26 -31.69 -15.86
N TRP A 165 0.15 -31.42 -15.18
CA TRP A 165 -1.17 -31.40 -15.80
C TRP A 165 -1.30 -30.28 -16.83
N TYR A 166 -0.81 -29.07 -16.54
CA TYR A 166 -0.80 -27.97 -17.51
C TYR A 166 0.13 -28.21 -18.69
N GLU A 167 1.29 -28.83 -18.47
CA GLU A 167 2.20 -29.22 -19.55
C GLU A 167 1.54 -30.23 -20.50
N ALA A 168 0.68 -31.11 -19.99
CA ALA A 168 -0.10 -32.06 -20.78
C ALA A 168 -1.35 -31.44 -21.44
N ASN A 169 -1.85 -30.31 -20.92
CA ASN A 169 -3.05 -29.62 -21.39
C ASN A 169 -2.76 -28.15 -21.74
N PRO A 170 -1.92 -27.87 -22.76
CA PRO A 170 -1.42 -26.52 -23.06
C PRO A 170 -2.50 -25.53 -23.52
N ASP A 171 -3.64 -26.03 -24.01
CA ASP A 171 -4.78 -25.20 -24.42
C ASP A 171 -5.70 -24.82 -23.25
N SER A 172 -5.46 -25.37 -22.04
CA SER A 172 -6.28 -25.08 -20.87
C SER A 172 -5.81 -23.83 -20.15
N GLU A 173 -6.62 -22.77 -20.23
CA GLU A 173 -6.48 -21.57 -19.41
C GLU A 173 -7.30 -21.63 -18.11
N GLU A 174 -8.14 -22.67 -17.96
CA GLU A 174 -8.94 -22.91 -16.76
C GLU A 174 -8.08 -23.28 -15.56
N LYS A 175 -8.53 -22.87 -14.38
CA LYS A 175 -7.75 -22.92 -13.13
C LYS A 175 -8.27 -23.99 -12.20
N PRO A 176 -7.42 -24.65 -11.40
CA PRO A 176 -7.86 -25.65 -10.46
C PRO A 176 -8.58 -24.96 -9.31
N GLU A 177 -9.68 -25.55 -8.86
CA GLU A 177 -10.45 -25.05 -7.72
C GLU A 177 -10.07 -25.80 -6.45
N MET A 178 -9.90 -25.08 -5.35
CA MET A 178 -9.61 -25.70 -4.07
C MET A 178 -10.85 -26.38 -3.50
N GLU A 179 -10.70 -27.61 -3.01
CA GLU A 179 -11.78 -28.32 -2.32
C GLU A 179 -11.85 -27.89 -0.85
N PHE A 180 -13.05 -27.51 -0.41
CA PHE A 180 -13.33 -27.10 0.96
C PHE A 180 -13.95 -28.25 1.77
N PRO A 181 -13.72 -28.32 3.09
CA PRO A 181 -13.09 -27.29 3.93
C PRO A 181 -11.56 -27.34 3.96
N ILE A 182 -10.95 -26.18 4.18
CA ILE A 182 -9.50 -26.04 4.40
C ILE A 182 -9.23 -25.41 5.75
N THR A 183 -8.01 -25.55 6.26
CA THR A 183 -7.58 -24.85 7.49
C THR A 183 -6.41 -23.92 7.17
N ILE A 184 -6.49 -22.69 7.68
CA ILE A 184 -5.43 -21.69 7.59
C ILE A 184 -4.86 -21.38 8.97
N VAL A 185 -3.61 -20.93 9.04
CA VAL A 185 -2.97 -20.37 10.22
C VAL A 185 -2.81 -18.87 10.02
N PHE A 186 -3.46 -18.07 10.87
CA PHE A 186 -3.36 -16.62 10.87
C PHE A 186 -2.97 -16.13 12.25
N LYS A 187 -1.85 -15.40 12.37
CA LYS A 187 -1.34 -14.88 13.65
C LYS A 187 -1.25 -15.93 14.78
N ASN A 188 -0.82 -17.15 14.43
CA ASN A 188 -0.71 -18.34 15.29
C ASN A 188 -2.04 -19.03 15.68
N ASP A 189 -3.18 -18.55 15.18
CA ASP A 189 -4.48 -19.20 15.37
C ASP A 189 -4.89 -19.96 14.11
N SER A 190 -5.55 -21.11 14.30
CA SER A 190 -6.08 -21.92 13.19
C SER A 190 -7.54 -21.61 12.92
N TYR A 191 -7.90 -21.42 11.66
CA TYR A 191 -9.27 -21.16 11.21
C TYR A 191 -9.65 -22.14 10.10
N THR A 192 -10.78 -22.81 10.24
CA THR A 192 -11.35 -23.64 9.17
C THR A 192 -12.27 -22.79 8.31
N LEU A 193 -12.06 -22.86 7.00
CA LEU A 193 -12.85 -22.17 5.99
C LEU A 193 -13.66 -23.20 5.20
N TYR A 194 -14.92 -22.90 4.92
CA TYR A 194 -15.87 -23.83 4.28
C TYR A 194 -16.21 -23.45 2.84
N SER A 195 -15.71 -22.33 2.34
CA SER A 195 -15.99 -21.88 0.97
C SER A 195 -14.91 -20.92 0.45
N SER A 196 -14.90 -20.73 -0.87
CA SER A 196 -14.05 -19.74 -1.55
C SER A 196 -14.36 -18.31 -1.10
N ASP A 197 -15.61 -18.00 -0.76
CA ASP A 197 -16.00 -16.71 -0.20
C ASP A 197 -15.40 -16.48 1.19
N GLU A 198 -15.34 -17.51 2.04
CA GLU A 198 -14.66 -17.41 3.35
C GLU A 198 -13.15 -17.21 3.20
N LEU A 199 -12.54 -17.86 2.21
CA LEU A 199 -11.13 -17.65 1.86
C LEU A 199 -10.87 -16.21 1.36
N ARG A 200 -11.73 -15.70 0.47
CA ARG A 200 -11.67 -14.31 0.03
C ARG A 200 -11.81 -13.34 1.21
N GLY A 201 -12.75 -13.61 2.12
CA GLY A 201 -12.92 -12.84 3.35
C GLY A 201 -11.72 -12.92 4.30
N ALA A 202 -11.01 -14.05 4.34
CA ALA A 202 -9.78 -14.19 5.12
C ALA A 202 -8.68 -13.23 4.62
N TYR A 203 -8.53 -13.06 3.31
CA TYR A 203 -7.60 -12.09 2.74
C TYR A 203 -7.96 -10.64 3.11
N SER A 204 -9.25 -10.30 3.22
CA SER A 204 -9.68 -8.97 3.65
C SER A 204 -9.30 -8.62 5.09
N ARG A 205 -8.98 -9.63 5.93
CA ARG A 205 -8.49 -9.41 7.31
C ARG A 205 -7.01 -9.05 7.37
N CYS A 206 -6.28 -9.25 6.27
CA CYS A 206 -4.90 -8.85 6.17
C CYS A 206 -4.84 -7.43 5.61
N GLU A 207 -4.39 -6.49 6.43
CA GLU A 207 -4.11 -5.15 5.93
C GLU A 207 -2.92 -5.21 4.97
N PRO A 208 -2.99 -4.54 3.80
CA PRO A 208 -1.82 -4.34 2.95
C PRO A 208 -0.66 -3.80 3.78
N ARG A 209 0.57 -4.23 3.49
CA ARG A 209 1.77 -3.65 4.09
C ARG A 209 1.94 -2.20 3.64
N ARG A 210 1.19 -1.29 4.25
CA ARG A 210 1.48 0.14 4.19
C ARG A 210 2.70 0.33 5.07
N LYS A 211 3.76 0.98 4.57
CA LYS A 211 5.05 1.23 5.30
C LYS A 211 4.90 2.10 6.58
N ARG A 212 3.72 2.15 7.16
CA ARG A 212 3.28 3.09 8.18
C ARG A 212 3.19 2.50 9.59
N ASP A 213 3.37 1.20 9.77
CA ASP A 213 3.04 0.58 11.08
C ASP A 213 4.23 0.39 12.03
N GLU A 214 5.46 0.57 11.55
CA GLU A 214 6.63 0.59 12.46
C GLU A 214 7.13 2.00 12.79
N HIS A 215 7.03 2.99 11.90
CA HIS A 215 7.58 4.33 12.16
C HIS A 215 6.56 5.40 12.57
N LYS A 216 5.26 5.30 12.21
CA LYS A 216 4.26 6.33 12.61
C LYS A 216 3.65 6.09 14.00
N ARG A 217 3.96 5.00 14.71
CA ARG A 217 3.61 4.91 16.15
C ARG A 217 4.34 5.92 17.03
N ASN A 218 5.46 6.50 16.56
CA ASN A 218 6.27 7.46 17.31
C ASN A 218 6.34 8.87 16.72
N PHE A 219 5.63 9.17 15.62
CA PHE A 219 5.67 10.49 15.00
C PHE A 219 4.32 11.20 15.18
N HIS A 220 4.17 11.92 16.30
CA HIS A 220 3.05 12.84 16.46
C HIS A 220 3.17 13.96 15.41
N CYS A 221 2.13 14.14 14.57
CA CYS A 221 2.11 15.18 13.53
C CYS A 221 2.18 16.61 14.07
N PHE A 222 2.03 16.79 15.38
CA PHE A 222 2.20 18.04 16.10
C PHE A 222 2.65 17.73 17.53
N SER A 223 3.41 18.64 18.14
CA SER A 223 3.70 18.63 19.57
C SER A 223 2.90 19.74 20.26
N LEU A 224 2.43 19.48 21.48
CA LEU A 224 1.88 20.51 22.33
C LEU A 224 3.02 21.41 22.82
N VAL A 225 2.86 22.73 22.69
CA VAL A 225 3.74 23.71 23.33
C VAL A 225 3.17 23.98 24.71
N TYR A 226 3.93 23.62 25.74
CA TYR A 226 3.50 23.76 27.12
C TYR A 226 3.81 25.16 27.68
N PRO A 227 3.02 25.67 28.64
CA PRO A 227 1.85 25.01 29.25
C PRO A 227 0.61 25.01 28.34
N VAL A 228 -0.24 23.99 28.48
CA VAL A 228 -1.56 23.91 27.79
C VAL A 228 -2.69 24.07 28.81
N SER A 229 -3.75 24.80 28.45
CA SER A 229 -4.91 25.03 29.31
C SER A 229 -6.13 24.24 28.85
N TYR A 230 -6.83 23.62 29.80
CA TYR A 230 -8.04 22.85 29.59
C TYR A 230 -9.21 23.55 30.28
N THR A 231 -10.30 23.75 29.55
CA THR A 231 -11.57 24.23 30.13
C THR A 231 -12.44 23.02 30.47
N LEU A 232 -12.82 22.88 31.73
CA LEU A 232 -13.69 21.80 32.21
C LEU A 232 -15.17 22.11 31.91
N PRO A 233 -16.07 21.11 31.94
CA PRO A 233 -17.51 21.32 31.70
C PRO A 233 -18.19 22.29 32.67
N ASP A 234 -17.61 22.52 33.84
CA ASP A 234 -18.07 23.49 34.83
C ASP A 234 -17.57 24.93 34.56
N GLY A 235 -16.80 25.12 33.50
CA GLY A 235 -16.23 26.41 33.09
C GLY A 235 -14.93 26.79 33.79
N SER A 236 -14.40 25.94 34.68
CA SER A 236 -13.08 26.16 35.29
C SER A 236 -11.94 25.84 34.30
N VAL A 237 -10.76 26.42 34.53
CA VAL A 237 -9.58 26.22 33.67
C VAL A 237 -8.45 25.57 34.46
N MET A 238 -7.86 24.50 33.92
CA MET A 238 -6.68 23.83 34.47
C MET A 238 -5.49 23.93 33.52
N GLU A 239 -4.30 24.18 34.06
CA GLU A 239 -3.06 24.24 33.28
C GLU A 239 -2.19 22.99 33.48
N VAL A 240 -1.71 22.44 32.38
CA VAL A 240 -0.72 21.36 32.35
C VAL A 240 0.60 21.97 31.94
N ALA A 241 1.61 21.88 32.81
CA ALA A 241 2.89 22.59 32.64
C ALA A 241 3.91 21.85 31.75
N SER A 242 3.77 20.54 31.58
CA SER A 242 4.69 19.68 30.82
C SER A 242 4.03 18.37 30.40
N ASN A 243 4.63 17.68 29.42
CA ASN A 243 4.18 16.35 28.96
C ASN A 243 4.78 15.21 29.77
N ASP A 244 4.70 15.28 31.10
CA ASP A 244 5.16 14.24 32.01
C ASP A 244 4.03 13.80 32.94
N GLU A 245 4.26 12.71 33.67
CA GLU A 245 3.26 12.12 34.55
C GLU A 245 2.77 13.09 35.64
N GLU A 246 3.64 14.00 36.09
CA GLU A 246 3.33 15.03 37.08
C GLU A 246 2.42 16.11 36.49
N GLY A 247 2.72 16.61 35.28
CA GLY A 247 1.93 17.61 34.57
C GLY A 247 0.50 17.14 34.31
N TRP A 248 0.32 15.86 33.98
CA TRP A 248 -1.00 15.28 33.71
C TRP A 248 -1.74 14.79 34.96
N SER A 249 -1.11 14.78 36.12
CA SER A 249 -1.70 14.24 37.36
C SER A 249 -2.99 14.96 37.77
N ALA A 250 -3.08 16.27 37.52
CA ALA A 250 -4.24 17.09 37.86
C ALA A 250 -5.51 16.74 37.07
N LEU A 251 -5.38 16.18 35.86
CA LEU A 251 -6.52 15.82 35.00
C LEU A 251 -6.99 14.36 35.17
N LYS A 252 -6.23 13.54 35.91
CA LYS A 252 -6.54 12.12 36.15
C LYS A 252 -7.42 11.89 37.39
N ALA A 253 -7.77 12.95 38.11
CA ALA A 253 -8.57 12.89 39.34
C ALA A 253 -10.08 13.10 39.08
#